data_AF-A0A2I0NWJ8-F1
#
_entry.id   AF-A0A2I0NWJ8-F1
#
_cell.length_a   1.000
_cell.length_b   1.000
_cell.length_c   1.000
_cell.angle_alpha   90.00
_cell.angle_beta   90.00
_cell.angle_gamma   90.00
#
_symmetry.space_group_name_H-M   'P 1'
#
loop_
_entity.id
_entity.type
_entity.pdbx_description
1 polymer ?
#
loop_
_entity_poly.entity_id
_entity_poly.type
_entity_poly.pdbx_seq_one_letter_code
_entity_poly.pdbx_strand_id
1 'polypeptide(L)'
;EAIVNRAVSQHPLRETHIETVCPGVEIYADPLLEKVFFNLIDNALKYGGENLTSIRITSRVVRNGLVISVQDDGGGISADDKRKLFERGFGNHTGLGLFLSREILSITSITITETGEPGKGARFEILVPDGGYRSHDAAENR
;
A
#
# COMPACT_ATOMS: atom_id res chain seq x y z
N GLU A 1 -9.47 -6.80 -5.92
CA GLU A 1 -8.40 -7.40 -6.76
C GLU A 1 -8.08 -6.65 -8.07
N ALA A 2 -9.08 -6.22 -8.86
CA ALA A 2 -8.83 -5.66 -10.20
C ALA A 2 -7.84 -4.48 -10.26
N ILE A 3 -7.88 -3.55 -9.30
CA ILE A 3 -6.96 -2.38 -9.26
C ILE A 3 -5.52 -2.82 -8.98
N VAL A 4 -5.34 -3.74 -8.03
CA VAL A 4 -4.01 -4.24 -7.65
C VAL A 4 -3.36 -4.97 -8.82
N ASN A 5 -4.11 -5.83 -9.51
CA ASN A 5 -3.61 -6.56 -10.69
C ASN A 5 -3.18 -5.62 -11.81
N ARG A 6 -3.90 -4.51 -12.05
CA ARG A 6 -3.48 -3.50 -13.03
C ARG A 6 -2.19 -2.80 -12.62
N ALA A 7 -2.05 -2.41 -11.34
CA ALA A 7 -0.80 -1.82 -10.85
C ALA A 7 0.38 -2.78 -11.02
N VAL A 8 0.21 -4.06 -10.70
CA VAL A 8 1.24 -5.10 -10.91
C VAL A 8 1.64 -5.25 -12.38
N SER A 9 0.68 -5.26 -13.30
CA SER A 9 0.94 -5.45 -14.73
C SER A 9 1.77 -4.33 -15.39
N GLN A 10 1.86 -3.16 -14.76
CA GLN A 10 2.60 -2.01 -15.29
C GLN A 10 4.09 -2.03 -14.94
N HIS A 11 4.57 -3.02 -14.17
CA HIS A 11 5.98 -3.14 -13.80
C HIS A 11 6.65 -4.35 -14.47
N PRO A 12 7.82 -4.18 -15.14
CA PRO A 12 8.58 -5.31 -15.67
C PRO A 12 9.18 -6.12 -14.52
N LEU A 13 8.52 -7.22 -14.15
CA LEU A 13 8.99 -8.17 -13.14
C LEU A 13 10.19 -8.93 -13.71
N ARG A 14 11.41 -8.63 -13.26
CA ARG A 14 12.58 -9.44 -13.62
C ARG A 14 12.87 -10.55 -12.61
N GLU A 15 12.73 -10.30 -11.30
CA GLU A 15 12.96 -11.31 -10.23
C GLU A 15 12.07 -11.16 -8.97
N THR A 16 11.22 -10.14 -8.89
CA THR A 16 10.39 -9.87 -7.69
C THR A 16 9.02 -10.55 -7.80
N HIS A 17 8.64 -11.32 -6.78
CA HIS A 17 7.32 -11.94 -6.68
C HIS A 17 6.31 -10.96 -6.07
N ILE A 18 5.15 -10.76 -6.72
CA ILE A 18 4.05 -9.98 -6.13
C ILE A 18 2.90 -10.91 -5.79
N GLU A 19 2.60 -11.02 -4.50
CA GLU A 19 1.49 -11.82 -3.97
C GLU A 19 0.34 -10.91 -3.57
N THR A 20 -0.88 -11.22 -3.99
CA THR A 20 -2.09 -10.49 -3.59
C THR A 20 -3.07 -11.44 -2.91
N VAL A 21 -3.42 -11.13 -1.66
CA VAL A 21 -4.39 -11.85 -0.84
C VAL A 21 -5.45 -10.86 -0.35
N CYS A 22 -6.34 -10.47 -1.26
CA CYS A 22 -7.39 -9.48 -1.00
C CYS A 22 -8.76 -9.97 -1.52
N PRO A 23 -9.23 -11.15 -1.08
CA PRO A 23 -10.45 -11.74 -1.61
C PRO A 23 -11.67 -10.90 -1.27
N GLY A 24 -12.58 -10.77 -2.23
CA GLY A 24 -13.95 -10.32 -2.00
C GLY A 24 -14.14 -8.89 -1.45
N VAL A 25 -13.19 -7.97 -1.58
CA VAL A 25 -13.34 -6.60 -1.04
C VAL A 25 -13.59 -5.54 -2.13
N GLU A 26 -14.61 -4.72 -1.89
CA GLU A 26 -14.90 -3.47 -2.62
C GLU A 26 -14.72 -2.28 -1.68
N ILE A 27 -14.16 -1.17 -2.18
CA ILE A 27 -13.88 0.03 -1.38
C ILE A 27 -14.45 1.25 -2.09
N TYR A 28 -15.09 2.12 -1.33
CA TYR A 28 -15.45 3.47 -1.77
C TYR A 28 -14.21 4.37 -1.66
N ALA A 29 -13.63 4.71 -2.79
CA ALA A 29 -12.42 5.50 -2.88
C ALA A 29 -12.44 6.45 -4.08
N ASP A 30 -11.53 7.42 -4.05
CA ASP A 30 -11.25 8.27 -5.20
C ASP A 30 -10.79 7.41 -6.41
N PRO A 31 -11.20 7.74 -7.66
CA PRO A 31 -10.79 6.99 -8.85
C PRO A 31 -9.27 6.90 -9.04
N LEU A 32 -8.50 7.82 -8.45
CA LEU A 32 -7.04 7.82 -8.49
C LEU A 32 -6.41 6.85 -7.48
N LEU A 33 -7.20 6.07 -6.72
CA LEU A 33 -6.69 5.04 -5.81
C LEU A 33 -5.68 4.09 -6.49
N GLU A 34 -5.86 3.79 -7.78
CA GLU A 34 -4.90 2.99 -8.55
C GLU A 34 -3.49 3.58 -8.56
N LYS A 35 -3.37 4.91 -8.59
CA LYS A 35 -2.07 5.60 -8.52
C LYS A 35 -1.39 5.44 -7.16
N VAL A 36 -2.17 5.27 -6.09
CA VAL A 36 -1.63 4.98 -4.75
C VAL A 36 -0.91 3.65 -4.77
N PHE A 37 -1.57 2.59 -5.24
CA PHE A 37 -0.96 1.26 -5.32
C PHE A 37 0.24 1.23 -6.26
N PHE A 38 0.15 1.87 -7.43
CA PHE A 38 1.29 2.02 -8.34
C PHE A 38 2.47 2.68 -7.64
N ASN A 39 2.26 3.81 -6.95
CA ASN A 39 3.33 4.51 -6.23
C ASN A 39 3.94 3.66 -5.11
N LEU A 40 3.15 2.88 -4.37
CA LEU A 40 3.68 2.00 -3.33
C LEU A 40 4.52 0.85 -3.89
N ILE A 41 4.07 0.20 -4.97
CA ILE A 41 4.81 -0.86 -5.64
C ILE A 41 6.09 -0.30 -6.27
N ASP A 42 5.99 0.84 -6.95
CA ASP A 42 7.13 1.54 -7.54
C ASP A 42 8.18 1.95 -6.49
N ASN A 43 7.73 2.42 -5.32
CA ASN A 43 8.64 2.72 -4.20
C ASN A 43 9.34 1.46 -3.68
N ALA A 44 8.62 0.34 -3.53
CA ALA A 44 9.24 -0.93 -3.14
C ALA A 44 10.31 -1.35 -4.15
N LEU A 45 10.00 -1.32 -5.46
CA LEU A 45 10.96 -1.70 -6.51
C LEU A 45 12.18 -0.76 -6.60
N LYS A 46 12.00 0.54 -6.30
CA LYS A 46 13.09 1.54 -6.35
C LYS A 46 13.96 1.55 -5.10
N TYR A 47 13.37 1.35 -3.93
CA TYR A 47 14.03 1.57 -2.64
C TYR A 47 14.21 0.29 -1.82
N GLY A 48 13.60 -0.83 -2.21
CA GLY A 48 13.73 -2.12 -1.55
C GLY A 48 15.16 -2.69 -1.59
N GLY A 49 15.99 -2.20 -2.51
CA GLY A 49 17.39 -2.61 -2.65
C GLY A 49 17.54 -3.97 -3.33
N GLU A 50 18.78 -4.46 -3.41
CA GLU A 50 19.14 -5.69 -4.14
C GLU A 50 18.56 -6.97 -3.52
N ASN A 51 18.20 -6.92 -2.22
CA ASN A 51 17.64 -8.07 -1.50
C ASN A 51 16.12 -8.18 -1.61
N LEU A 52 15.45 -7.26 -2.33
CA LEU A 52 14.02 -7.31 -2.51
C LEU A 52 13.63 -8.52 -3.35
N THR A 53 12.92 -9.47 -2.77
CA THR A 53 12.43 -10.66 -3.47
C THR A 53 10.92 -10.72 -3.56
N SER A 54 10.20 -10.04 -2.65
CA SER A 54 8.76 -10.14 -2.58
C SER A 54 8.07 -8.84 -2.18
N ILE A 55 6.89 -8.64 -2.79
CA ILE A 55 5.92 -7.63 -2.38
C ILE A 55 4.61 -8.37 -2.11
N ARG A 56 4.05 -8.20 -0.92
CA ARG A 56 2.80 -8.83 -0.49
C ARG A 56 1.74 -7.77 -0.24
N ILE A 57 0.58 -7.93 -0.86
CA ILE A 57 -0.59 -7.08 -0.69
C ILE A 57 -1.69 -7.89 -0.03
N THR A 58 -2.15 -7.49 1.15
CA THR A 58 -3.19 -8.21 1.89
C THR A 58 -4.31 -7.28 2.33
N SER A 59 -5.50 -7.81 2.57
CA SER A 59 -6.57 -7.09 3.24
C SER A 59 -7.06 -7.85 4.47
N ARG A 60 -7.44 -7.12 5.52
CA ARG A 60 -8.03 -7.67 6.74
C ARG A 60 -9.02 -6.71 7.36
N VAL A 61 -10.16 -7.23 7.81
CA VAL A 61 -11.11 -6.46 8.62
C VAL A 61 -10.57 -6.33 10.04
N VAL A 62 -10.61 -5.12 10.58
CA VAL A 62 -10.24 -4.79 11.95
C VAL A 62 -11.42 -4.11 12.65
N ARG A 63 -11.31 -3.83 13.95
CA ARG A 63 -12.42 -3.24 14.73
C ARG A 63 -12.94 -1.90 14.19
N ASN A 64 -12.09 -1.13 13.52
CA ASN A 64 -12.37 0.25 13.10
C ASN A 64 -12.37 0.41 11.56
N GLY A 65 -12.58 -0.68 10.81
CA GLY A 65 -12.59 -0.63 9.35
C GLY A 65 -11.85 -1.78 8.69
N LEU A 66 -11.34 -1.52 7.49
CA LEU A 66 -10.55 -2.46 6.69
C LEU A 66 -9.13 -1.93 6.56
N VAL A 67 -8.15 -2.78 6.89
CA VAL A 67 -6.74 -2.49 6.62
C VAL A 67 -6.32 -3.22 5.35
N ILE A 68 -5.77 -2.48 4.40
CA ILE A 68 -5.02 -3.02 3.27
C ILE A 68 -3.54 -2.79 3.55
N SER A 69 -2.75 -3.84 3.55
CA SER A 69 -1.31 -3.77 3.77
C SER A 69 -0.57 -4.01 2.47
N VAL A 70 0.37 -3.12 2.13
CA VAL A 70 1.37 -3.32 1.07
C VAL A 70 2.72 -3.45 1.77
N GLN A 71 3.33 -4.63 1.70
CA GLN A 71 4.57 -4.94 2.38
C GLN A 71 5.62 -5.44 1.39
N ASP A 72 6.85 -4.99 1.53
CA ASP A 72 8.01 -5.58 0.87
C ASP A 72 8.96 -6.25 1.88
N ASP A 73 9.95 -6.99 1.38
CA ASP A 73 11.02 -7.63 2.16
C ASP A 73 12.40 -6.96 1.97
N GLY A 74 12.41 -5.70 1.52
CA GLY A 74 13.62 -4.96 1.21
C GLY A 74 14.31 -4.32 2.43
N GLY A 75 15.10 -3.28 2.18
CA GLY A 75 15.86 -2.56 3.22
C GLY A 75 15.00 -1.81 4.26
N GLY A 76 13.72 -1.59 3.98
CA GLY A 76 12.81 -0.81 4.83
C GLY A 76 13.17 0.68 4.91
N ILE A 77 12.50 1.41 5.80
CA ILE A 77 12.62 2.86 5.95
C ILE A 77 13.12 3.19 7.34
N SER A 78 14.14 4.06 7.45
CA SER A 78 14.70 4.47 8.74
C SER A 78 13.67 5.18 9.62
N ALA A 79 13.79 5.07 10.95
CA ALA A 79 12.84 5.71 11.87
C ALA A 79 12.79 7.26 11.74
N ASP A 80 13.90 7.87 11.32
CA ASP A 80 13.97 9.31 11.08
C ASP A 80 13.25 9.73 9.81
N ASP A 81 13.35 8.91 8.76
CA ASP A 81 12.70 9.16 7.48
C ASP A 81 11.18 8.95 7.56
N LYS A 82 10.71 7.98 8.35
CA LYS A 82 9.27 7.70 8.54
C LYS A 82 8.48 8.93 8.97
N ARG A 83 9.06 9.79 9.80
CA ARG A 83 8.38 11.00 10.31
C ARG A 83 8.10 12.02 9.21
N LYS A 84 8.92 12.02 8.15
CA LYS A 84 8.86 12.98 7.05
C LYS A 84 8.32 12.36 5.76
N LEU A 85 8.02 11.06 5.79
CA LEU A 85 7.73 10.25 4.61
C LEU A 85 6.55 10.77 3.76
N PHE A 86 5.58 11.43 4.41
CA PHE A 86 4.40 12.02 3.77
C PHE A 86 4.47 13.55 3.67
N GLU A 87 5.61 14.15 4.00
CA GLU A 87 5.83 15.58 3.81
C GLU A 87 6.12 15.88 2.34
N ARG A 88 5.67 17.05 1.88
CA ARG A 88 5.89 17.48 0.50
C ARG A 88 7.39 17.70 0.25
N GLY A 89 7.93 17.05 -0.78
CA GLY A 89 9.33 17.20 -1.18
C GLY A 89 10.31 16.23 -0.48
N PHE A 90 9.81 15.25 0.26
CA PHE A 90 10.63 14.22 0.89
C PHE A 90 10.90 13.04 -0.05
N GLY A 91 12.17 12.64 -0.24
CA GLY A 91 12.62 11.54 -1.10
C GLY A 91 13.29 11.98 -2.42
N ASN A 92 13.84 11.02 -3.19
CA ASN A 92 14.50 11.31 -4.47
C ASN A 92 13.47 11.54 -5.60
N HIS A 93 13.81 12.41 -6.57
CA HIS A 93 12.95 12.97 -7.63
C HIS A 93 12.16 14.21 -7.20
N THR A 94 10.84 14.12 -6.98
CA THR A 94 9.99 15.28 -6.65
C THR A 94 9.49 15.27 -5.21
N GLY A 95 9.62 14.14 -4.50
CA GLY A 95 9.05 13.94 -3.17
C GLY A 95 7.53 14.16 -3.10
N LEU A 96 6.83 13.96 -4.22
CA LEU A 96 5.38 14.14 -4.33
C LEU A 96 4.60 12.83 -4.22
N GLY A 97 5.23 11.67 -4.44
CA GLY A 97 4.52 10.39 -4.57
C GLY A 97 3.68 10.01 -3.34
N LEU A 98 4.32 9.86 -2.18
CA LEU A 98 3.64 9.50 -0.94
C LEU A 98 2.78 10.64 -0.38
N PHE A 99 3.19 11.89 -0.58
CA PHE A 99 2.36 13.06 -0.28
C PHE A 99 1.03 13.00 -1.07
N LEU A 100 1.08 12.89 -2.40
CA LEU A 100 -0.12 12.78 -3.25
C LEU A 100 -0.94 11.53 -2.92
N SER A 101 -0.28 10.42 -2.57
CA SER A 101 -0.98 9.22 -2.13
C SER A 101 -1.84 9.50 -0.89
N ARG A 102 -1.29 10.22 0.09
CA ARG A 102 -2.06 10.64 1.28
C ARG A 102 -3.20 11.58 0.92
N GLU A 103 -3.00 12.53 0.01
CA GLU A 103 -4.06 13.45 -0.43
C GLU A 103 -5.21 12.71 -1.14
N ILE A 104 -4.89 11.79 -2.07
CA ILE A 104 -5.89 10.97 -2.79
C ILE A 104 -6.73 10.15 -1.80
N LEU A 105 -6.07 9.48 -0.85
CA LEU A 105 -6.76 8.67 0.16
C LEU A 105 -7.67 9.53 1.06
N SER A 106 -7.19 10.71 1.45
CA SER A 106 -7.90 11.62 2.36
C SER A 106 -9.24 12.13 1.79
N ILE A 107 -9.41 12.19 0.46
CA ILE A 107 -10.69 12.55 -0.21
C ILE A 107 -11.85 11.68 0.28
N THR A 108 -11.56 10.41 0.59
CA THR A 108 -12.55 9.43 1.05
C THR A 108 -12.33 9.01 2.52
N SER A 109 -11.65 9.85 3.29
CA SER A 109 -11.32 9.60 4.70
C SER A 109 -10.47 8.34 4.94
N ILE A 110 -9.82 7.82 3.90
CA ILE A 110 -8.89 6.72 4.01
C ILE A 110 -7.55 7.28 4.49
N THR A 111 -6.89 6.58 5.41
CA THR A 111 -5.57 7.00 5.92
C THR A 111 -4.49 6.01 5.48
N ILE A 112 -3.23 6.46 5.49
CA ILE A 112 -2.06 5.62 5.21
C ILE A 112 -0.99 5.87 6.27
N THR A 113 -0.38 4.79 6.75
CA THR A 113 0.73 4.82 7.71
C THR A 113 1.81 3.84 7.29
N GLU A 114 3.06 4.12 7.67
CA GLU A 114 4.17 3.18 7.50
C GLU A 114 4.48 2.52 8.85
N THR A 115 4.43 1.19 8.88
CA THR A 115 4.50 0.35 10.10
C THR A 115 5.56 -0.74 10.00
N GLY A 116 6.43 -0.71 8.98
CA GLY A 116 7.48 -1.70 8.78
C GLY A 116 8.61 -1.59 9.80
N GLU A 117 9.61 -2.44 9.72
CA GLU A 117 10.81 -2.38 10.57
C GLU A 117 12.03 -2.12 9.69
N PRO A 118 12.90 -1.14 10.02
CA PRO A 118 14.13 -0.92 9.27
C PRO A 118 14.94 -2.22 9.15
N GLY A 119 15.38 -2.55 7.93
CA GLY A 119 16.10 -3.80 7.62
C GLY A 119 15.22 -5.05 7.47
N LYS A 120 13.89 -4.94 7.58
CA LYS A 120 12.94 -6.06 7.37
C LYS A 120 11.84 -5.73 6.34
N GLY A 121 12.09 -4.71 5.51
CA GLY A 121 11.15 -4.21 4.51
C GLY A 121 10.26 -3.07 5.01
N ALA A 122 9.64 -2.37 4.06
CA ALA A 122 8.63 -1.37 4.36
C ALA A 122 7.25 -2.01 4.43
N ARG A 123 6.38 -1.45 5.28
CA ARG A 123 4.96 -1.85 5.33
C ARG A 123 4.09 -0.62 5.38
N PHE A 124 3.27 -0.45 4.36
CA PHE A 124 2.24 0.60 4.32
C PHE A 124 0.89 -0.01 4.67
N GLU A 125 0.23 0.53 5.70
CA GLU A 125 -1.15 0.18 6.07
C GLU A 125 -2.09 1.31 5.66
N ILE A 126 -3.00 0.98 4.74
CA ILE A 126 -4.09 1.84 4.29
C ILE A 126 -5.35 1.45 5.08
N LEU A 127 -5.87 2.35 5.90
CA LEU A 127 -7.07 2.13 6.70
C LEU A 127 -8.27 2.78 6.03
N VAL A 128 -9.18 1.94 5.55
CA VAL A 128 -10.50 2.35 5.06
C VAL A 128 -11.47 2.33 6.24
N PRO A 129 -12.15 3.46 6.55
CA PRO A 129 -13.06 3.52 7.68
C PRO A 129 -14.30 2.64 7.47
N ASP A 130 -15.01 2.34 8.56
CA ASP A 130 -16.30 1.65 8.49
C ASP A 130 -17.29 2.39 7.58
N GLY A 131 -18.07 1.63 6.82
CA GLY A 131 -18.95 2.15 5.77
C GLY A 131 -18.24 2.52 4.47
N GLY A 132 -16.90 2.54 4.44
CA GLY A 132 -16.09 2.79 3.24
C GLY A 132 -15.74 1.53 2.44
N TYR A 133 -16.18 0.34 2.86
CA TYR A 133 -15.90 -0.92 2.15
C TYR A 133 -17.04 -1.93 2.29
N ARG A 134 -17.03 -2.93 1.42
CA ARG A 134 -17.85 -4.14 1.49
C ARG A 134 -16.92 -5.34 1.36
N SER A 135 -17.10 -6.35 2.20
CA SER A 135 -16.42 -7.65 2.08
C SER A 135 -17.48 -8.72 1.80
N HIS A 136 -17.24 -9.50 0.76
CA HIS A 136 -18.09 -10.60 0.34
C HIS A 136 -17.77 -11.93 1.07
N ASP A 137 -16.70 -11.96 1.87
CA ASP A 137 -16.25 -13.18 2.57
C ASP A 137 -16.83 -13.32 4.00
N ALA A 138 -17.59 -12.34 4.48
CA ALA A 138 -18.21 -12.39 5.81
C ALA A 138 -19.46 -13.29 5.89
N ALA A 139 -19.84 -13.98 4.80
CA ALA A 139 -21.10 -14.74 4.71
C ALA A 139 -20.99 -16.26 4.93
N GLU A 140 -19.80 -16.86 5.08
CA GLU A 140 -19.66 -18.33 5.15
C GLU A 140 -19.36 -18.93 6.54
N ASN A 141 -19.57 -18.20 7.63
CA ASN A 141 -19.46 -18.78 8.99
C ASN A 141 -20.59 -18.30 9.94
N ARG A 142 -21.84 -18.55 9.54
CA ARG A 142 -22.98 -18.62 10.47
C ARG A 142 -23.65 -19.97 10.38
#